data_AF-A0A2H5F5W1-F1
#
_entry.id   AF-A0A2H5F5W1-F1
#
_cell.length_a   1.000
_cell.length_b   1.000
_cell.length_c   1.000
_cell.angle_alpha   90.00
_cell.angle_beta   90.00
_cell.angle_gamma   90.00
#
_symmetry.space_group_name_H-M   'P 1'
#
loop_
_entity.id
_entity.type
_entity.pdbx_description
1 polymer ?
#
loop_
_entity_poly.entity_id
_entity_poly.type
_entity_poly.pdbx_seq_one_letter_code
_entity_poly.pdbx_strand_id
1 'polypeptide(L)' 'MANESMKLRVKTGEKDGKNFWDSCGVLFINRNAAGEITSIQVRHNMFPGLDMVAFPKRDDDQE' A
#
# COMPACT_ATOMS: atom_id res chain seq x y z
N MET A 1 -14.08 4.48 -11.51
CA MET A 1 -13.27 3.85 -10.45
C MET A 1 -11.87 3.68 -11.01
N ALA A 2 -10.95 4.54 -10.57
CA ALA A 2 -9.54 4.37 -10.89
C ALA A 2 -8.92 3.49 -9.81
N ASN A 3 -8.48 2.29 -10.20
CA ASN A 3 -7.73 1.41 -9.32
C ASN A 3 -6.26 1.55 -9.70
N GLU A 4 -5.47 2.10 -8.78
CA GLU A 4 -4.03 2.25 -8.95
C GLU A 4 -3.34 1.15 -8.14
N SER A 5 -2.29 0.53 -8.69
CA SER A 5 -1.49 -0.45 -7.96
C SER A 5 -0.03 -0.01 -7.87
N MET A 6 0.56 -0.08 -6.69
CA MET A 6 1.95 0.27 -6.44
C MET A 6 2.72 -0.92 -5.86
N LYS A 7 3.95 -1.14 -6.34
CA LYS A 7 4.84 -2.16 -5.76
C LYS A 7 5.42 -1.65 -4.45
N LEU A 8 5.29 -2.43 -3.39
CA LEU A 8 6.00 -2.21 -2.14
C LEU A 8 7.43 -2.72 -2.29
N ARG A 9 8.38 -1.83 -2.03
CA ARG A 9 9.80 -2.15 -2.00
C ARG A 9 10.42 -1.65 -0.72
N VAL A 10 11.27 -2.48 -0.12
CA VAL A 10 12.04 -2.14 1.07
C VAL A 10 13.50 -2.06 0.70
N LYS A 11 14.21 -1.05 1.22
CA LYS A 11 15.65 -0.92 1.04
C LYS A 11 16.32 -2.03 1.85
N THR A 12 17.06 -2.91 1.20
CA THR A 12 17.73 -4.04 1.86
C THR A 12 19.22 -3.81 2.07
N GLY A 13 19.78 -2.79 1.42
CA GLY A 13 21.15 -2.38 1.65
C GLY A 13 21.58 -1.22 0.78
N GLU A 14 22.83 -0.83 0.97
CA GLU A 14 23.52 0.15 0.14
C GLU A 14 24.98 -0.29 -0.03
N LYS A 15 25.49 -0.22 -1.26
CA LYS A 15 26.89 -0.50 -1.56
C LYS A 15 27.36 0.41 -2.69
N ASP A 16 28.51 1.04 -2.51
CA ASP A 16 29.12 1.95 -3.49
C ASP A 16 28.14 3.05 -3.99
N GLY A 17 27.32 3.59 -3.08
CA GLY A 17 26.30 4.61 -3.37
C GLY A 17 25.06 4.08 -4.12
N LYS A 18 24.97 2.78 -4.37
CA LYS A 18 23.80 2.13 -4.98
C LYS A 18 22.90 1.52 -3.93
N ASN A 19 21.62 1.86 -3.97
CA ASN A 19 20.58 1.28 -3.12
C ASN A 19 20.07 -0.05 -3.71
N PHE A 20 19.94 -1.06 -2.85
CA PHE A 20 19.32 -2.34 -3.17
C PHE A 20 17.92 -2.40 -2.58
N TRP A 21 16.98 -2.93 -3.35
CA TRP A 21 15.56 -2.90 -3.03
C TRP A 21 14.90 -4.23 -3.34
N ASP A 22 14.33 -4.86 -2.33
CA ASP A 22 13.54 -6.07 -2.49
C ASP A 22 12.07 -5.72 -2.61
N SER A 23 11.37 -6.45 -3.49
CA SER A 23 9.92 -6.32 -3.66
C SER A 23 9.24 -7.22 -2.65
N CYS A 24 8.46 -6.65 -1.74
CA CYS A 24 7.84 -7.38 -0.63
C CYS A 24 6.31 -7.41 -0.72
N GLY A 25 5.70 -6.67 -1.64
CA GLY A 25 4.25 -6.67 -1.77
C GLY A 25 3.72 -5.72 -2.83
N VAL A 26 2.40 -5.55 -2.83
CA VAL A 26 1.66 -4.63 -3.70
C VAL A 26 0.57 -3.95 -2.87
N LEU A 27 0.40 -2.64 -3.05
CA LEU A 27 -0.79 -1.92 -2.60
C LEU A 27 -1.75 -1.71 -3.77
N PHE A 28 -3.04 -1.80 -3.48
CA PHE A 28 -4.11 -1.39 -4.38
C PHE A 28 -4.85 -0.22 -3.74
N ILE A 29 -4.86 0.91 -4.43
CA ILE A 29 -5.54 2.14 -4.01
C ILE A 29 -6.86 2.19 -4.77
N ASN A 30 -7.96 2.11 -4.03
CA ASN A 30 -9.29 2.18 -4.61
C ASN A 30 -9.84 3.59 -4.39
N ARG A 31 -10.32 4.22 -5.47
CA ARG A 31 -10.90 5.57 -5.44
C ARG A 31 -12.35 5.60 -5.91
N ASN A 32 -13.14 6.50 -5.33
CA ASN A 32 -14.50 6.78 -5.81
C ASN A 32 -14.48 7.60 -7.12
N ALA A 33 -15.67 7.96 -7.61
CA ALA A 33 -15.79 8.75 -8.84
C ALA A 33 -15.26 10.20 -8.70
N ALA A 34 -15.23 10.73 -7.47
CA ALA A 34 -14.67 12.05 -7.17
C ALA A 34 -13.13 12.02 -7.02
N GLY A 35 -12.51 10.83 -7.04
CA GLY A 35 -11.05 10.66 -6.91
C GLY A 35 -10.56 10.48 -5.47
N GLU A 36 -11.46 10.45 -4.50
CA GLU A 36 -11.14 10.23 -3.09
C GLU A 36 -10.81 8.76 -2.84
N ILE A 37 -9.80 8.50 -2.01
CA ILE A 37 -9.42 7.13 -1.62
C ILE A 37 -10.53 6.58 -0.73
N THR A 38 -11.08 5.42 -1.08
CA THR A 38 -12.10 4.72 -0.27
C THR A 38 -11.50 3.57 0.53
N SER A 39 -10.45 2.94 0.01
CA SER A 39 -9.70 1.90 0.72
C SER A 39 -8.32 1.69 0.09
N ILE A 40 -7.41 1.14 0.90
CA ILE A 40 -6.11 0.65 0.47
C ILE A 40 -6.03 -0.82 0.84
N GLN A 41 -5.86 -1.70 -0.15
CA GLN A 41 -5.62 -3.12 0.08
C GLN A 41 -4.13 -3.40 -0.03
N VAL A 42 -3.59 -4.22 0.87
CA VAL A 42 -2.17 -4.57 0.91
C VAL A 42 -2.00 -6.08 0.85
N ARG A 43 -1.22 -6.54 -0.12
CA ARG A 43 -0.74 -7.93 -0.19
C ARG A 43 0.76 -7.95 0.03
N HIS A 44 1.20 -8.63 1.08
CA HIS A 44 2.59 -8.65 1.50
C HIS A 44 3.10 -10.10 1.65
N ASN A 45 4.33 -10.36 1.19
CA ASN A 45 4.90 -11.72 1.16
C ASN A 45 5.09 -12.35 2.55
N MET A 46 5.35 -11.54 3.58
CA MET A 46 5.41 -11.99 4.99
C MET A 46 4.05 -12.43 5.56
N PHE A 47 2.94 -12.04 4.93
CA PHE A 47 1.59 -12.34 5.39
C PHE A 47 0.78 -13.03 4.28
N PRO A 48 1.22 -14.23 3.83
CA PRO A 48 0.57 -14.92 2.74
C PRO A 48 -0.84 -15.35 3.15
N GLY A 49 -1.82 -15.12 2.27
CA GLY A 49 -3.22 -15.48 2.51
C GLY A 49 -3.99 -14.53 3.43
N LEU A 50 -3.37 -13.44 3.91
CA LEU A 50 -4.05 -12.37 4.62
C LEU A 50 -4.32 -11.20 3.67
N ASP A 51 -5.60 -10.85 3.52
CA ASP A 51 -6.01 -9.61 2.83
C ASP A 51 -6.10 -8.48 3.86
N MET A 52 -5.07 -7.63 3.89
CA MET A 52 -5.06 -6.45 4.74
C MET A 52 -5.76 -5.29 4.03
N VAL A 53 -6.66 -4.60 4.72
CA VAL A 53 -7.41 -3.46 4.17
C VAL A 53 -7.39 -2.33 5.18
N ALA A 54 -7.05 -1.13 4.71
CA ALA A 54 -7.14 0.11 5.47
C ALA A 54 -8.18 1.04 4.83
N PHE A 55 -8.92 1.75 5.69
CA PHE A 55 -9.91 2.74 5.28
C PHE A 55 -9.44 4.13 5.73
N PRO A 56 -9.82 5.20 5.01
CA PRO A 56 -9.62 6.56 5.50
C PRO A 56 -10.24 6.76 6.88
N LYS A 57 -9.64 7.62 7.70
CA LYS A 57 -10.26 8.04 8.95
C LYS A 57 -11.59 8.72 8.66
N ARG A 58 -12.61 8.44 9.47
CA ARG A 58 -13.89 9.15 9.41
C ARG A 58 -13.77 10.39 10.29
N ASP A 59 -14.32 11.52 9.87
CA ASP A 59 -14.24 12.77 10.65
C ASP A 59 -14.94 12.65 12.02
N ASP A 60 -15.89 11.72 12.17
CA ASP A 60 -16.58 11.41 13.42
C ASP A 60 -15.77 10.52 14.39
N ASP A 61 -14.57 10.06 14.02
CA ASP A 61 -13.63 9.40 14.94
C ASP A 61 -12.77 10.43 15.72
N GLN A 62 -13.30 11.64 15.95
CA GLN A 62 -12.81 12.55 16.97
C GLN A 62 -13.46 12.15 18.30
N GLU A 63 -12.64 11.64 19.24
CA GLU A 63 -13.03 11.42 20.64
C GLU A 63 -13.86 12.57 21.24
#